data_AF-A0A845SAN3-F1
#
_entry.id   AF-A0A845SAN3-F1
#
_cell.length_a   1.000
_cell.length_b   1.000
_cell.length_c   1.000
_cell.angle_alpha   90.00
_cell.angle_beta   90.00
_cell.angle_gamma   90.00
#
_symmetry.space_group_name_H-M   'P 1'
#
loop_
_entity.id
_entity.type
_entity.pdbx_description
1 polymer ?
#
loop_
_entity_poly.entity_id
_entity_poly.type
_entity_poly.pdbx_seq_one_letter_code
_entity_poly.pdbx_strand_id
1 'polypeptide(L)'
;MKITSSWLKDHLKTSANIEKIVSTLNNIGLEVESVGTADKNNSFLVAKIIKAEKHPNADKLKLCDVDIGSGKILKVVCGASNARDGLLTVYAGPGAIIPKNQLKIKVT
;
A
#
# COMPACT_ATOMS: atom_id res chain seq x y z
N MET A 1 4.18 -1.34 -20.80
CA MET A 1 4.19 -2.45 -19.81
C MET A 1 5.00 -2.02 -18.59
N LYS A 2 4.67 -2.45 -17.36
CA LYS A 2 5.49 -2.17 -16.16
C LYS A 2 5.89 -3.48 -15.49
N ILE A 3 7.15 -3.57 -15.07
CA ILE A 3 7.70 -4.71 -14.34
C ILE A 3 8.53 -4.19 -13.16
N THR A 4 8.65 -4.99 -12.10
CA THR A 4 9.50 -4.63 -10.96
C THR A 4 10.94 -5.09 -11.21
N SER A 5 11.90 -4.32 -10.73
CA SER A 5 13.32 -4.69 -10.83
C SER A 5 13.66 -5.96 -10.05
N SER A 6 12.93 -6.24 -8.96
CA SER A 6 13.05 -7.50 -8.21
C SER A 6 12.66 -8.69 -9.07
N TRP A 7 11.45 -8.64 -9.67
CA TRP A 7 10.97 -9.72 -10.53
C TRP A 7 11.90 -9.96 -11.72
N LEU A 8 12.41 -8.89 -12.34
CA LEU A 8 13.36 -9.02 -13.44
C LEU A 8 14.63 -9.77 -13.01
N LYS A 9 15.15 -9.51 -11.80
CA LYS A 9 16.35 -10.18 -11.26
C LYS A 9 16.13 -11.65 -10.95
N ASP A 10 14.89 -12.09 -10.71
CA ASP A 10 14.58 -13.51 -10.54
C ASP A 10 14.81 -14.30 -11.84
N HIS A 11 14.73 -13.61 -12.99
CA HIS A 11 14.93 -14.19 -14.33
C HIS A 11 16.24 -13.76 -15.00
N LEU A 12 16.93 -12.74 -14.47
CA LEU A 12 18.14 -12.17 -15.04
C LEU A 12 19.28 -12.22 -14.01
N LYS A 13 20.23 -13.14 -14.21
CA LYS A 13 21.48 -13.15 -13.44
C LYS A 13 22.40 -12.02 -13.88
N THR A 14 22.41 -10.92 -13.13
CA THR A 14 23.25 -9.75 -13.42
C THR A 14 23.60 -8.96 -12.17
N SER A 15 24.77 -8.31 -12.19
CA SER A 15 25.17 -7.28 -11.22
C SER A 15 24.92 -5.85 -11.72
N ALA A 16 24.32 -5.69 -12.90
CA ALA A 16 24.05 -4.38 -13.49
C ALA A 16 23.08 -3.56 -12.61
N ASN A 17 23.34 -2.25 -12.51
CA ASN A 17 22.43 -1.31 -11.90
C ASN A 17 21.24 -1.00 -12.83
N ILE A 18 20.24 -0.27 -12.31
CA ILE A 18 19.01 0.00 -13.07
C ILE A 18 19.27 0.83 -14.33
N GLU A 19 20.19 1.80 -14.27
CA GLU A 19 20.56 2.66 -15.41
C GLU A 19 21.11 1.83 -16.58
N LYS A 20 22.01 0.88 -16.29
CA LYS A 20 22.59 0.00 -17.31
C LYS A 20 21.57 -0.98 -17.89
N ILE A 21 20.64 -1.45 -17.08
CA ILE A 21 19.53 -2.29 -17.56
C ILE A 21 18.66 -1.49 -18.52
N VAL A 22 18.26 -0.27 -18.13
CA VAL A 22 17.42 0.62 -18.95
C VAL A 22 18.08 0.97 -20.29
N SER A 23 19.35 1.36 -20.27
CA SER A 23 20.07 1.68 -21.51
C SER A 23 20.19 0.48 -22.43
N THR A 24 20.44 -0.71 -21.87
CA THR A 24 20.51 -1.96 -22.65
C THR A 24 19.16 -2.31 -23.28
N LEU A 25 18.06 -2.18 -22.53
CA LEU A 25 16.70 -2.41 -23.04
C LEU A 25 16.39 -1.48 -24.22
N ASN A 26 16.66 -0.18 -24.09
CA ASN A 26 16.48 0.79 -25.18
C ASN A 26 17.33 0.44 -26.41
N ASN A 27 18.59 0.03 -26.22
CA ASN A 27 19.50 -0.32 -27.32
C ASN A 27 19.04 -1.56 -28.11
N ILE A 28 18.32 -2.48 -27.49
CA ILE A 28 17.76 -3.68 -28.15
C ILE A 28 16.33 -3.47 -28.65
N GLY A 29 15.82 -2.24 -28.63
CA GLY A 29 14.48 -1.88 -29.12
C GLY A 29 13.34 -2.09 -28.11
N LEU A 30 13.65 -2.37 -26.84
CA LEU A 30 12.69 -2.45 -25.75
C LEU A 30 12.63 -1.11 -25.00
N GLU A 31 11.87 -0.17 -25.54
CA GLU A 31 11.80 1.19 -25.02
C GLU A 31 11.28 1.26 -23.57
N VAL A 32 12.01 2.01 -22.73
CA VAL A 32 11.65 2.29 -21.35
C VAL A 32 11.28 3.75 -21.20
N GLU A 33 9.98 4.02 -21.09
CA GLU A 33 9.43 5.39 -20.97
C GLU A 33 9.69 6.02 -19.59
N SER A 34 9.70 5.23 -18.53
CA SER A 34 9.87 5.74 -17.17
C SER A 34 10.36 4.67 -16.18
N VAL A 35 11.06 5.14 -15.15
CA VAL A 35 11.47 4.33 -14.01
C VAL A 35 10.88 4.95 -12.75
N GLY A 36 10.10 4.16 -12.00
CA GLY A 36 9.55 4.56 -10.72
C GLY A 36 10.31 3.95 -9.55
N THR A 37 10.28 4.62 -8.40
CA THR A 37 10.72 4.08 -7.11
C THR A 37 9.52 3.74 -6.26
N ALA A 38 9.65 2.68 -5.45
CA ALA A 38 8.67 2.40 -4.40
C ALA A 38 9.01 3.25 -3.17
N ASP A 39 8.05 4.04 -2.70
CA ASP A 39 8.21 4.81 -1.47
C ASP A 39 8.42 3.87 -0.28
N LYS A 40 9.55 4.00 0.41
CA LYS A 40 9.78 3.34 1.69
C LYS A 40 9.12 4.17 2.79
N ASN A 41 7.81 4.01 2.97
CA ASN A 41 7.09 4.67 4.06
C ASN A 41 6.77 3.68 5.19
N ASN A 42 7.45 3.83 6.33
CA ASN A 42 7.29 2.98 7.50
C ASN A 42 6.05 3.33 8.35
N SER A 43 5.23 4.29 7.93
CA SER A 43 4.04 4.74 8.69
C SER A 43 2.82 3.83 8.51
N PHE A 44 2.91 2.82 7.65
CA PHE A 44 1.83 1.89 7.35
C PHE A 44 2.08 0.54 8.00
N LEU A 45 1.04 -0.02 8.62
CA LEU A 45 1.10 -1.31 9.31
C LEU A 45 0.14 -2.29 8.65
N VAL A 46 0.49 -3.58 8.67
CA VAL A 46 -0.47 -4.64 8.35
C VAL A 46 -1.45 -4.75 9.51
N ALA A 47 -2.73 -4.86 9.20
CA ALA A 47 -3.81 -4.91 10.17
C ALA A 47 -4.87 -5.94 9.77
N LYS A 48 -5.66 -6.39 10.72
CA LYS A 48 -6.80 -7.29 10.51
C LYS A 48 -8.08 -6.63 10.99
N ILE A 49 -9.11 -6.62 10.15
CA ILE A 49 -10.46 -6.25 10.59
C ILE A 49 -11.02 -7.42 11.39
N ILE A 50 -11.28 -7.21 12.68
CA ILE A 50 -11.89 -8.21 13.55
C ILE A 50 -13.40 -8.23 13.36
N LYS A 51 -14.01 -7.04 13.23
CA LYS A 51 -15.45 -6.87 13.03
C LYS A 51 -15.74 -5.64 12.17
N ALA A 52 -16.69 -5.73 11.25
CA ALA A 52 -17.13 -4.65 10.38
C ALA A 52 -18.67 -4.57 10.37
N GLU A 53 -19.20 -3.50 10.95
CA GLU A 53 -20.64 -3.28 11.08
C GLU A 53 -21.07 -2.06 10.28
N LYS A 54 -22.33 -2.02 9.83
CA LYS A 54 -22.87 -0.83 9.17
C LYS A 54 -22.85 0.34 10.14
N HIS A 55 -22.42 1.52 9.67
CA HIS A 55 -22.44 2.72 10.49
C HIS A 55 -23.91 3.14 10.76
N PRO A 56 -24.30 3.40 12.02
CA PRO A 56 -25.69 3.68 12.38
C PRO A 56 -26.25 4.93 11.69
N ASN A 57 -25.38 5.93 11.47
CA ASN A 57 -25.78 7.23 10.91
C ASN A 57 -25.33 7.43 9.45
N ALA A 58 -24.83 6.40 8.77
CA ALA A 58 -24.33 6.56 7.40
C ALA A 58 -24.43 5.27 6.57
N ASP A 59 -25.18 5.31 5.47
CA ASP A 59 -25.46 4.11 4.68
C ASP A 59 -24.25 3.50 3.97
N LYS A 60 -23.28 4.34 3.61
CA LYS A 60 -22.09 3.93 2.83
C LYS A 60 -20.86 3.69 3.71
N LEU A 61 -20.96 3.82 5.03
CA LEU A 61 -19.84 3.68 5.94
C LEU A 61 -20.00 2.44 6.83
N LYS A 62 -18.86 1.90 7.24
CA LYS A 62 -18.74 0.80 8.18
C LYS A 62 -17.91 1.22 9.39
N LEU A 63 -18.31 0.77 10.57
CA LEU A 63 -17.49 0.82 11.78
C LEU A 63 -16.69 -0.48 11.85
N CYS A 64 -15.37 -0.35 11.81
CA CYS A 64 -14.44 -1.47 11.82
C CYS A 64 -13.67 -1.49 13.14
N ASP A 65 -13.72 -2.62 13.85
CA ASP A 65 -12.79 -2.95 14.92
C ASP A 65 -11.55 -3.60 14.29
N VAL A 66 -10.39 -2.98 14.46
CA VAL A 66 -9.15 -3.31 13.74
C VAL A 66 -8.04 -3.67 14.73
N ASP A 67 -7.42 -4.82 14.52
CA ASP A 67 -6.21 -5.24 15.21
C ASP A 67 -4.97 -4.88 14.37
N ILE A 68 -4.01 -4.19 14.98
CA ILE A 68 -2.74 -3.77 14.35
C ILE A 68 -1.52 -4.48 14.96
N GLY A 69 -1.72 -5.51 15.78
CA GLY A 69 -0.64 -6.26 16.44
C GLY A 69 -0.05 -5.59 17.68
N SER A 70 -0.67 -4.50 18.17
CA SER A 70 -0.22 -3.77 19.38
C SER A 70 -0.90 -4.25 20.68
N GLY A 71 -1.79 -5.25 20.59
CA GLY A 71 -2.60 -5.74 21.70
C GLY A 71 -3.82 -4.87 22.02
N LYS A 72 -4.04 -3.77 21.29
CA LYS A 72 -5.24 -2.91 21.40
C LYS A 72 -6.04 -2.95 20.11
N ILE A 73 -7.36 -3.11 20.25
CA ILE A 73 -8.31 -2.99 19.14
C ILE A 73 -8.64 -1.51 18.91
N LEU A 74 -8.49 -1.07 17.67
CA LEU A 74 -8.76 0.31 17.25
C LEU A 74 -10.10 0.38 16.50
N LYS A 75 -10.86 1.44 16.75
CA LYS A 75 -12.08 1.73 15.98
C LYS A 75 -11.76 2.63 14.80
N VAL A 76 -12.17 2.22 13.60
CA VAL A 76 -11.94 2.94 12.35
C VAL A 76 -13.22 3.00 11.54
N VAL A 77 -13.60 4.18 11.07
CA VAL A 77 -14.68 4.34 10.08
C VAL A 77 -14.10 4.10 8.68
N CYS A 78 -14.69 3.18 7.91
CA CYS A 78 -14.25 2.86 6.56
C CYS A 78 -15.42 2.92 5.57
N GLY A 79 -15.21 3.55 4.41
CA GLY A 79 -16.20 3.60 3.32
C GLY A 79 -16.01 2.54 2.23
N ALA A 80 -15.00 1.68 2.34
CA ALA A 80 -14.73 0.68 1.31
C ALA A 80 -15.74 -0.46 1.38
N SER A 81 -16.36 -0.80 0.24
CA SER A 81 -17.41 -1.83 0.17
C SER A 81 -16.88 -3.22 0.56
N ASN A 82 -15.62 -3.51 0.27
CA ASN A 82 -14.93 -4.76 0.58
C ASN A 82 -14.44 -4.87 2.04
N ALA A 83 -14.58 -3.84 2.88
CA ALA A 83 -14.25 -3.94 4.30
C ALA A 83 -15.18 -4.94 5.01
N ARG A 84 -14.61 -6.02 5.53
CA ARG A 84 -15.33 -7.16 6.11
C ARG A 84 -14.50 -7.85 7.18
N ASP A 85 -15.16 -8.60 8.05
CA ASP A 85 -14.53 -9.42 9.09
C ASP A 85 -13.45 -10.33 8.50
N GLY A 86 -12.33 -10.42 9.19
CA GLY A 86 -11.19 -11.24 8.82
C GLY A 86 -10.29 -10.65 7.72
N LEU A 87 -10.64 -9.51 7.12
CA LEU A 87 -9.82 -8.90 6.06
C LEU A 87 -8.46 -8.44 6.61
N LEU A 88 -7.38 -8.97 6.03
CA LEU A 88 -6.04 -8.40 6.17
C LEU A 88 -5.93 -7.17 5.26
N THR A 89 -5.51 -6.05 5.84
CA THR A 89 -5.49 -4.74 5.18
C THR A 89 -4.31 -3.92 5.68
N VAL A 90 -4.22 -2.68 5.20
CA VAL A 90 -3.19 -1.71 5.60
C VAL A 90 -3.83 -0.65 6.49
N TYR A 91 -3.22 -0.40 7.64
CA TYR A 91 -3.59 0.65 8.57
C TYR A 91 -2.61 1.82 8.47
N ALA A 92 -3.16 3.04 8.35
CA ALA A 92 -2.42 4.28 8.43
C ALA A 92 -2.85 5.01 9.71
N GLY A 93 -1.96 5.05 10.71
CA GLY A 93 -2.25 5.65 12.00
C GLY A 93 -2.16 7.18 12.01
N PRO A 94 -2.58 7.83 13.11
CA PRO A 94 -2.37 9.26 13.32
C PRO A 94 -0.90 9.65 13.12
N GLY A 95 -0.66 10.71 12.36
CA GLY A 95 0.68 11.15 11.97
C GLY A 95 1.19 10.57 10.66
N ALA A 96 0.61 9.47 10.14
CA ALA A 96 0.98 8.94 8.83
C ALA A 96 0.71 9.94 7.72
N ILE A 97 1.59 9.98 6.71
CA ILE A 97 1.46 10.82 5.52
C ILE A 97 1.11 9.94 4.33
N ILE A 98 -0.01 10.23 3.67
CA ILE A 98 -0.44 9.53 2.47
C ILE A 98 0.38 10.05 1.27
N PRO A 99 1.20 9.19 0.60
CA PRO A 99 2.14 9.66 -0.43
C PRO A 99 1.49 10.40 -1.60
N LYS A 100 0.31 9.92 -2.02
CA LYS A 100 -0.39 10.43 -3.21
C LYS A 100 -0.78 11.91 -3.10
N ASN A 101 -1.18 12.36 -1.92
CA ASN A 101 -1.75 13.70 -1.72
C ASN A 101 -1.13 14.45 -0.52
N GLN A 102 -0.07 13.89 0.09
CA GLN A 102 0.61 14.45 1.26
C GLN A 102 -0.30 14.72 2.46
N LEU A 103 -1.45 14.06 2.53
CA LEU A 103 -2.40 14.23 3.61
C LEU A 103 -1.86 13.57 4.88
N LYS A 104 -1.79 14.34 5.97
CA LYS A 104 -1.43 13.84 7.31
C LYS A 104 -2.67 13.35 8.04
N ILE A 105 -2.67 12.09 8.44
CA ILE A 105 -3.76 11.48 9.20
C ILE A 105 -3.81 12.09 10.61
N LYS A 106 -5.01 12.47 11.06
CA LYS A 106 -5.29 12.97 12.42
C LYS A 106 -6.55 12.28 12.94
N VAL A 107 -6.62 12.08 14.25
CA VAL A 107 -7.87 11.66 14.90
C VAL A 107 -8.79 12.87 14.96
N THR A 108 -10.04 12.71 14.54
CA THR A 108 -11.11 13.71 14.65
C THR A 108 -12.10 13.27 15.71
#